data_AF-A0ABD0NF87-F1
#
_entry.id   AF-A0ABD0NF87-F1
#
_cell.length_a   1.000
_cell.length_b   1.000
_cell.length_c   1.000
_cell.angle_alpha   90.00
_cell.angle_beta   90.00
_cell.angle_gamma   90.00
#
_symmetry.space_group_name_H-M   'P 1'
#
loop_
_entity.id
_entity.type
_entity.pdbx_description
1 polymer ?
#
loop_
_entity_poly.entity_id
_entity_poly.type
_entity_poly.pdbx_seq_one_letter_code
_entity_poly.pdbx_strand_id
1 'polypeptide(L)'
;NVVLQIFVNKDLHPELRMVSWIVLFETKPSMSLVITLAHALQKEPNLQVASLVYSHMKALTRSTHPEFALIAAASRVAIKILSPKLDKLSFRYSKAFLLDGYEVSRMVGAAGSAFMINDAATILPKMIVAKARAYLAGAAADVLEVGIRTDGIQEALLKSPFLNDDGLPRMKQVLKA
;
A
#
# COMPACT_ATOMS: atom_id res chain seq x y z
N ASN A 1 14.85 -2.93 16.75
CA ASN A 1 15.02 -3.06 15.27
C ASN A 1 14.33 -4.31 14.70
N VAL A 2 13.21 -4.76 15.29
CA VAL A 2 12.53 -6.04 14.93
C VAL A 2 11.77 -5.91 13.61
N VAL A 3 11.08 -4.78 13.40
CA VAL A 3 10.24 -4.53 12.21
C VAL A 3 11.04 -4.58 10.91
N LEU A 4 12.27 -4.04 10.92
CA LEU A 4 13.17 -4.10 9.77
C LEU A 4 13.50 -5.56 9.40
N GLN A 5 13.78 -6.40 10.39
CA GLN A 5 14.10 -7.82 10.19
C GLN A 5 12.91 -8.59 9.59
N ILE A 6 11.69 -8.25 10.01
CA ILE A 6 10.46 -8.81 9.42
C ILE A 6 10.34 -8.42 7.96
N PHE A 7 10.53 -7.15 7.62
CA PHE A 7 10.41 -6.69 6.23
C PHE A 7 11.41 -7.38 5.28
N VAL A 8 12.68 -7.49 5.69
CA VAL A 8 13.74 -8.04 4.83
C VAL A 8 13.71 -9.57 4.72
N ASN A 9 13.08 -10.26 5.66
CA ASN A 9 12.95 -11.71 5.64
C ASN A 9 11.90 -12.15 4.59
N LYS A 10 12.37 -12.69 3.46
CA LYS A 10 11.54 -13.08 2.31
C LYS A 10 10.77 -14.37 2.52
N ASP A 11 11.10 -15.14 3.55
CA ASP A 11 10.41 -16.38 3.91
C ASP A 11 9.13 -16.10 4.71
N LEU A 12 8.96 -14.86 5.20
CA LEU A 12 7.75 -14.44 5.89
C LEU A 12 6.61 -14.11 4.93
N HIS A 13 5.39 -14.27 5.42
CA HIS A 13 4.18 -14.00 4.66
C HIS A 13 4.17 -12.55 4.12
N PRO A 14 3.85 -12.34 2.82
CA PRO A 14 3.91 -11.01 2.19
C PRO A 14 3.12 -9.92 2.92
N GLU A 15 1.96 -10.27 3.46
CA GLU A 15 1.13 -9.37 4.27
C GLU A 15 1.89 -8.83 5.49
N LEU A 16 2.55 -9.72 6.24
CA LEU A 16 3.31 -9.34 7.43
C LEU A 16 4.48 -8.41 7.07
N ARG A 17 5.12 -8.66 5.92
CA ARG A 17 6.18 -7.82 5.37
C ARG A 17 5.66 -6.44 4.96
N MET A 18 4.47 -6.38 4.34
CA MET A 18 3.84 -5.10 3.99
C MET A 18 3.40 -4.30 5.22
N VAL A 19 2.86 -4.96 6.24
CA VAL A 19 2.52 -4.29 7.51
C VAL A 19 3.77 -3.77 8.21
N SER A 20 4.83 -4.56 8.28
CA SER A 20 6.10 -4.11 8.85
C SER A 20 6.72 -2.96 8.05
N TRP A 21 6.55 -2.91 6.72
CA TRP A 21 6.91 -1.73 5.93
C TRP A 21 6.17 -0.47 6.36
N ILE A 22 4.84 -0.56 6.55
CA ILE A 22 4.00 0.57 6.98
C ILE A 22 4.51 1.09 8.33
N VAL A 23 4.63 0.20 9.32
CA VAL A 23 5.11 0.54 10.67
C VAL A 23 6.54 1.11 10.64
N LEU A 24 7.42 0.55 9.82
CA LEU A 24 8.79 1.05 9.67
C LEU A 24 8.82 2.49 9.17
N PHE A 25 7.91 2.88 8.27
CA PHE A 25 7.88 4.23 7.73
C PHE A 25 7.24 5.25 8.68
N GLU A 26 6.36 4.82 9.59
CA GLU A 26 5.85 5.67 10.66
C GLU A 26 6.97 6.16 11.59
N THR A 27 8.06 5.38 11.74
CA THR A 27 9.22 5.78 12.53
C THR A 27 10.14 6.78 11.82
N LYS A 28 9.76 7.28 10.63
CA LYS A 28 10.54 8.26 9.83
C LYS A 28 12.01 7.83 9.62
N PRO A 29 12.23 6.69 8.93
CA PRO A 29 13.57 6.11 8.75
C PRO A 29 14.56 7.09 8.11
N SER A 30 15.84 6.92 8.45
CA SER A 30 16.93 7.73 7.89
C SER A 30 17.06 7.53 6.37
N MET A 31 17.66 8.52 5.70
CA MET A 31 17.96 8.46 4.27
C MET A 31 18.76 7.20 3.90
N SER A 32 19.79 6.88 4.70
CA SER A 32 20.62 5.69 4.47
C SER A 32 19.79 4.40 4.51
N LEU A 33 18.90 4.27 5.49
CA LEU A 33 18.04 3.10 5.61
C LEU A 33 17.05 3.01 4.44
N VAL A 34 16.44 4.12 4.02
CA VAL A 34 15.55 4.15 2.85
C VAL A 34 16.28 3.72 1.57
N ILE A 35 17.52 4.16 1.36
CA ILE A 35 18.34 3.75 0.21
C ILE A 35 18.67 2.25 0.28
N THR A 36 19.07 1.74 1.45
CA THR A 36 19.31 0.30 1.65
C THR A 36 18.07 -0.52 1.33
N LEU A 37 16.89 -0.09 1.79
CA LEU A 37 15.62 -0.75 1.51
C LEU A 37 15.27 -0.72 0.02
N ALA A 38 15.56 0.38 -0.68
CA ALA A 38 15.38 0.47 -2.13
C ALA A 38 16.23 -0.56 -2.88
N HIS A 39 17.50 -0.74 -2.48
CA HIS A 39 18.36 -1.78 -3.05
C HIS A 39 17.86 -3.20 -2.73
N ALA A 40 17.36 -3.43 -1.51
CA ALA A 40 16.75 -4.71 -1.15
C ALA A 40 15.51 -5.00 -2.01
N LEU A 41 14.69 -3.98 -2.29
CA LEU A 41 13.49 -4.09 -3.11
C LEU A 41 13.76 -4.45 -4.57
N GLN A 42 14.92 -4.09 -5.14
CA GLN A 42 15.29 -4.55 -6.50
C GLN A 42 15.34 -6.08 -6.61
N LYS A 43 15.58 -6.77 -5.49
CA LYS A 43 15.65 -8.24 -5.39
C LYS A 43 14.40 -8.83 -4.75
N GLU A 44 13.31 -8.07 -4.67
CA GLU A 44 12.05 -8.53 -4.08
C GLU A 44 11.34 -9.50 -5.02
N PRO A 45 11.14 -10.78 -4.64
CA PRO A 45 10.42 -11.73 -5.48
C PRO A 45 8.91 -11.50 -5.48
N ASN A 46 8.36 -10.92 -4.41
CA ASN A 46 6.91 -10.77 -4.28
C ASN A 46 6.42 -9.42 -4.83
N LEU A 47 5.65 -9.46 -5.93
CA LEU A 47 5.13 -8.25 -6.57
C LEU A 47 4.10 -7.48 -5.72
N GLN A 48 3.40 -8.12 -4.77
CA GLN A 48 2.52 -7.41 -3.83
C GLN A 48 3.36 -6.48 -2.94
N VAL A 49 4.42 -7.02 -2.33
CA VAL A 49 5.37 -6.26 -1.51
C VAL A 49 6.02 -5.15 -2.34
N ALA A 50 6.56 -5.49 -3.52
CA ALA A 50 7.23 -4.51 -4.37
C ALA A 50 6.31 -3.37 -4.81
N SER A 51 5.06 -3.67 -5.18
CA SER A 51 4.07 -2.66 -5.58
C SER A 51 3.71 -1.72 -4.43
N LEU A 52 3.45 -2.27 -3.23
CA LEU A 52 3.08 -1.46 -2.06
C LEU A 52 4.22 -0.53 -1.65
N VAL A 53 5.44 -1.06 -1.55
CA VAL A 53 6.63 -0.30 -1.18
C VAL A 53 6.91 0.81 -2.21
N TYR A 54 6.92 0.47 -3.50
CA TYR A 54 7.18 1.44 -4.57
C TYR A 54 6.13 2.54 -4.60
N SER A 55 4.83 2.19 -4.55
CA SER A 55 3.76 3.18 -4.54
C SER A 55 3.80 4.07 -3.30
N HIS A 56 4.19 3.54 -2.14
CA HIS A 56 4.36 4.34 -0.92
C HIS A 56 5.47 5.38 -1.07
N MET A 57 6.67 4.96 -1.47
CA MET A 57 7.78 5.89 -1.74
C MET A 57 7.38 6.92 -2.79
N LYS A 58 6.71 6.49 -3.87
CA LYS A 58 6.26 7.40 -4.92
C LYS A 58 5.27 8.43 -4.40
N ALA A 59 4.31 8.03 -3.56
CA ALA A 59 3.35 8.95 -2.96
C ALA A 59 4.06 9.96 -2.05
N LEU A 60 5.02 9.52 -1.23
CA LEU A 60 5.84 10.40 -0.38
C LEU A 60 6.64 11.44 -1.18
N THR A 61 7.08 11.13 -2.41
CA THR A 61 7.82 12.12 -3.23
C THR A 61 7.00 13.37 -3.56
N ARG A 62 5.67 13.28 -3.52
CA ARG A 62 4.73 14.36 -3.84
C ARG A 62 4.30 15.16 -2.62
N SER A 63 4.63 14.68 -1.42
CA SER A 63 4.33 15.37 -0.18
C SER A 63 5.01 16.74 -0.13
N THR A 64 4.24 17.74 0.29
CA THR A 64 4.72 19.10 0.58
C THR A 64 4.72 19.40 2.07
N HIS A 65 4.22 18.46 2.89
CA HIS A 65 4.11 18.64 4.33
C HIS A 65 5.50 18.63 5.00
N PRO A 66 5.83 19.59 5.90
CA PRO A 66 7.14 19.67 6.56
C PRO A 66 7.53 18.40 7.31
N GLU A 67 6.58 17.74 7.97
CA GLU A 67 6.80 16.45 8.66
C GLU A 67 7.44 15.38 7.76
N PHE A 68 7.07 15.35 6.49
CA PHE A 68 7.53 14.32 5.55
C PHE A 68 8.71 14.78 4.71
N ALA A 69 9.25 15.99 4.91
CA ALA A 69 10.27 16.57 4.03
C ALA A 69 11.51 15.66 3.87
N LEU A 70 12.03 15.12 4.98
CA LEU A 70 13.20 14.23 4.96
C LEU A 70 12.91 12.91 4.24
N ILE A 71 11.76 12.29 4.53
CA ILE A 71 11.41 11.01 3.93
C ILE A 71 10.97 11.15 2.47
N ALA A 72 10.40 12.29 2.08
CA ALA A 72 10.12 12.65 0.70
C ALA A 72 11.42 12.81 -0.09
N ALA A 73 12.44 13.48 0.47
CA ALA A 73 13.76 13.59 -0.14
C ALA A 73 14.43 12.22 -0.33
N ALA A 74 14.42 11.38 0.70
CA ALA A 74 14.94 10.01 0.61
C ALA A 74 14.17 9.18 -0.43
N SER A 75 12.85 9.30 -0.46
CA SER A 75 11.99 8.59 -1.41
C SER A 75 12.24 9.04 -2.85
N ARG A 76 12.53 10.33 -3.11
CA ARG A 76 12.91 10.84 -4.45
C ARG A 76 14.19 10.19 -4.99
N VAL A 77 15.15 9.90 -4.11
CA VAL A 77 16.35 9.15 -4.50
C VAL A 77 16.02 7.67 -4.68
N ALA A 78 15.27 7.08 -3.75
CA ALA A 78 14.88 5.67 -3.82
C ALA A 78 14.13 5.32 -5.10
N ILE A 79 13.15 6.13 -5.54
CA ILE A 79 12.40 5.83 -6.77
C ILE A 79 13.26 5.84 -8.04
N LYS A 80 14.42 6.53 -8.03
CA LYS A 80 15.39 6.52 -9.14
C LYS A 80 16.24 5.24 -9.15
N ILE A 81 16.44 4.63 -7.98
CA ILE A 81 17.10 3.32 -7.83
C ILE A 81 16.16 2.19 -8.28
N LEU A 82 14.86 2.38 -8.10
CA LEU A 82 13.84 1.37 -8.40
C LEU A 82 13.42 1.39 -9.88
N SER A 83 12.93 0.24 -10.37
CA SER A 83 12.45 0.15 -11.75
C SER A 83 11.12 0.89 -11.94
N PRO A 84 10.97 1.75 -12.96
CA PRO A 84 9.70 2.40 -13.27
C PRO A 84 8.61 1.42 -13.73
N LYS A 85 8.96 0.14 -13.98
CA LYS A 85 7.98 -0.92 -14.29
C LYS A 85 7.01 -1.15 -13.13
N LEU A 86 7.44 -0.95 -11.88
CA LEU A 86 6.60 -1.11 -10.68
C LEU A 86 5.44 -0.11 -10.64
N ASP A 87 5.59 1.02 -11.33
CA ASP A 87 4.54 2.03 -11.43
C ASP A 87 3.34 1.57 -12.28
N LYS A 88 3.61 0.69 -13.26
CA LYS A 88 2.61 0.18 -14.20
C LYS A 88 1.78 -0.97 -13.62
N LEU A 89 2.08 -1.42 -12.40
CA LEU A 89 1.32 -2.46 -11.73
C LEU A 89 -0.09 -1.94 -11.41
N SER A 90 -1.10 -2.70 -11.82
CA SER A 90 -2.52 -2.36 -11.60
C SER A 90 -2.94 -2.47 -10.14
N PHE A 91 -4.17 -2.08 -9.83
CA PHE A 91 -4.78 -2.18 -8.49
C PHE A 91 -5.02 -3.62 -7.99
N ARG A 92 -4.76 -4.65 -8.82
CA ARG A 92 -4.69 -6.04 -8.36
C ARG A 92 -3.49 -6.28 -7.44
N TYR A 93 -2.47 -5.45 -7.56
CA TYR A 93 -1.35 -5.43 -6.63
C TYR A 93 -1.61 -4.43 -5.51
N SER A 94 -0.95 -4.67 -4.39
CA SER A 94 -1.02 -3.85 -3.19
C SER A 94 -0.51 -2.44 -3.49
N LYS A 95 -1.15 -1.44 -2.90
CA LYS A 95 -0.87 -0.02 -3.17
C LYS A 95 -0.91 0.81 -1.90
N ALA A 96 -0.11 1.85 -1.88
CA ALA A 96 -0.16 2.90 -0.87
C ALA A 96 -0.48 4.24 -1.52
N PHE A 97 -1.28 5.04 -0.82
CA PHE A 97 -1.69 6.38 -1.21
C PHE A 97 -1.37 7.34 -0.07
N LEU A 98 -0.97 8.55 -0.44
CA LEU A 98 -0.77 9.67 0.48
C LEU A 98 -1.30 10.92 -0.20
N LEU A 99 -2.10 11.67 0.55
CA LEU A 99 -2.56 13.01 0.20
C LEU A 99 -2.30 13.91 1.40
N ASP A 100 -1.68 15.06 1.19
CA ASP A 100 -1.45 16.02 2.25
C ASP A 100 -1.60 17.46 1.77
N GLY A 101 -1.74 18.35 2.75
CA GLY A 101 -1.73 19.80 2.56
C GLY A 101 -1.31 20.49 3.84
N TYR A 102 -0.47 21.52 3.72
CA TYR A 102 0.01 22.30 4.85
C TYR A 102 0.10 23.77 4.48
N GLU A 103 -0.54 24.63 5.27
CA GLU A 103 -0.46 26.09 5.16
C GLU A 103 0.55 26.61 6.19
N VAL A 104 1.73 27.01 5.71
CA VAL A 104 2.85 27.43 6.56
C VAL A 104 2.49 28.68 7.38
N SER A 105 1.78 29.64 6.79
CA SER A 105 1.46 30.91 7.43
C SER A 105 0.54 30.75 8.64
N ARG A 106 -0.29 29.71 8.65
CA ARG A 106 -1.23 29.40 9.74
C ARG A 106 -0.76 28.23 10.61
N MET A 107 0.33 27.57 10.22
CA MET A 107 0.81 26.33 10.84
C MET A 107 -0.30 25.27 10.96
N VAL A 108 -1.13 25.15 9.91
CA VAL A 108 -2.24 24.19 9.86
C VAL A 108 -2.05 23.24 8.70
N GLY A 109 -2.37 21.97 8.90
CA GLY A 109 -2.44 21.02 7.79
C GLY A 109 -3.17 19.74 8.12
N ALA A 110 -3.25 18.89 7.11
CA ALA A 110 -3.79 17.56 7.23
C ALA A 110 -3.05 16.61 6.28
N ALA A 111 -2.99 15.34 6.67
CA ALA A 111 -2.49 14.26 5.83
C ALA A 111 -3.44 13.06 5.94
N GLY A 112 -3.71 12.42 4.81
CA GLY A 112 -4.45 11.16 4.72
C GLY A 112 -3.60 10.12 4.00
N SER A 113 -3.49 8.93 4.58
CA SER A 113 -2.84 7.78 3.94
C SER A 113 -3.80 6.59 3.88
N ALA A 114 -3.62 5.78 2.85
CA ALA A 114 -4.36 4.53 2.70
C ALA A 114 -3.45 3.45 2.14
N PHE A 115 -3.50 2.26 2.71
CA PHE A 115 -2.76 1.08 2.32
C PHE A 115 -3.73 -0.03 1.98
N MET A 116 -3.69 -0.48 0.74
CA MET A 116 -4.46 -1.60 0.24
C MET A 116 -3.51 -2.78 0.09
N ILE A 117 -3.75 -3.83 0.87
CA ILE A 117 -2.98 -5.06 0.91
C ILE A 117 -3.81 -6.17 0.26
N ASN A 118 -3.29 -6.67 -0.86
CA ASN A 118 -3.91 -7.71 -1.67
C ASN A 118 -3.14 -9.02 -1.56
N ASP A 119 -3.82 -10.11 -1.87
CA ASP A 119 -3.23 -11.42 -2.11
C ASP A 119 -3.27 -11.75 -3.61
N ALA A 120 -2.35 -12.60 -4.07
CA ALA A 120 -2.43 -13.13 -5.43
C ALA A 120 -3.58 -14.13 -5.61
N ALA A 121 -4.09 -14.71 -4.52
CA ALA A 121 -5.18 -15.68 -4.52
C ALA A 121 -6.59 -15.04 -4.44
N THR A 122 -6.69 -13.74 -4.21
CA THR A 122 -7.98 -13.07 -3.90
C THR A 122 -8.31 -11.96 -4.88
N ILE A 123 -9.61 -11.77 -5.15
CA ILE A 123 -10.11 -10.66 -5.98
C ILE A 123 -10.26 -9.39 -5.12
N LEU A 124 -10.67 -9.57 -3.87
CA LEU A 124 -10.81 -8.50 -2.90
C LEU A 124 -9.48 -8.27 -2.15
N PRO A 125 -9.19 -7.02 -1.74
CA PRO A 125 -8.09 -6.74 -0.83
C PRO A 125 -8.27 -7.50 0.47
N LYS A 126 -7.21 -8.16 0.95
CA LYS A 126 -7.19 -8.82 2.26
C LYS A 126 -7.31 -7.82 3.40
N MET A 127 -6.66 -6.66 3.24
CA MET A 127 -6.67 -5.63 4.25
C MET A 127 -6.60 -4.24 3.64
N ILE A 128 -7.36 -3.31 4.22
CA ILE A 128 -7.28 -1.88 3.93
C ILE A 128 -7.02 -1.16 5.25
N VAL A 129 -5.96 -0.38 5.30
CA VAL A 129 -5.64 0.48 6.46
C VAL A 129 -5.65 1.93 5.99
N ALA A 130 -6.48 2.77 6.60
CA ALA A 130 -6.56 4.19 6.30
C ALA A 130 -6.30 5.01 7.55
N LYS A 131 -5.57 6.10 7.41
CA LYS A 131 -5.17 6.97 8.51
C LYS A 131 -5.31 8.43 8.12
N ALA A 132 -5.78 9.26 9.04
CA ALA A 132 -5.82 10.70 8.89
C ALA A 132 -5.14 11.37 10.08
N ARG A 133 -4.31 12.37 9.77
CA ARG A 133 -3.56 13.17 10.74
C ARG A 133 -3.86 14.64 10.51
N ALA A 134 -4.07 15.37 11.60
CA ALA A 134 -4.24 16.82 11.60
C ALA A 134 -3.05 17.49 12.27
N TYR A 135 -2.72 18.69 11.79
CA TYR A 135 -1.61 19.49 12.29
C TYR A 135 -2.09 20.90 12.61
N LEU A 136 -1.73 21.39 13.78
CA LEU A 136 -2.08 22.74 14.24
C LEU A 136 -0.98 23.26 15.16
N ALA A 137 -0.45 24.45 14.86
CA ALA A 137 0.56 25.13 15.67
C ALA A 137 1.78 24.25 16.02
N GLY A 138 2.22 23.41 15.08
CA GLY A 138 3.36 22.49 15.25
C GLY A 138 3.03 21.19 16.00
N ALA A 139 1.82 21.04 16.54
CA ALA A 139 1.33 19.77 17.07
C ALA A 139 0.79 18.90 15.92
N ALA A 140 0.87 17.58 16.11
CA ALA A 140 0.31 16.57 15.21
C ALA A 140 -0.56 15.60 16.02
N ALA A 141 -1.72 15.24 15.49
CA ALA A 141 -2.60 14.23 16.09
C ALA A 141 -3.17 13.31 15.02
N ASP A 142 -3.13 12.01 15.28
CA ASP A 142 -3.86 11.02 14.50
C ASP A 142 -5.34 11.14 14.86
N VAL A 143 -6.15 11.67 13.94
CA VAL A 143 -7.57 11.96 14.18
C VAL A 143 -8.46 10.78 13.82
N LEU A 144 -8.00 9.91 12.93
CA LEU A 144 -8.72 8.72 12.51
C LEU A 144 -7.74 7.64 12.05
N GLU A 145 -7.97 6.40 12.49
CA GLU A 145 -7.31 5.22 11.94
C GLU A 145 -8.36 4.11 11.81
N VAL A 146 -8.47 3.52 10.61
CA VAL A 146 -9.43 2.47 10.30
C VAL A 146 -8.72 1.34 9.59
N GLY A 147 -8.87 0.12 10.12
CA GLY A 147 -8.37 -1.11 9.50
C GLY A 147 -9.53 -2.06 9.20
N ILE A 148 -9.66 -2.47 7.94
CA ILE A 148 -10.64 -3.47 7.50
C ILE A 148 -9.87 -4.69 7.02
N ARG A 149 -10.25 -5.87 7.50
CA ARG A 149 -9.69 -7.17 7.10
C ARG A 149 -10.82 -8.06 6.58
N THR A 150 -10.61 -8.72 5.45
CA THR A 150 -11.66 -9.45 4.72
C THR A 150 -11.45 -10.96 4.70
N ASP A 151 -10.63 -11.48 5.62
CA ASP A 151 -10.35 -12.91 5.73
C ASP A 151 -11.66 -13.73 5.77
N GLY A 152 -11.77 -14.73 4.89
CA GLY A 152 -12.95 -15.58 4.78
C GLY A 152 -14.18 -14.98 4.08
N ILE A 153 -14.21 -13.67 3.78
CA ILE A 153 -15.35 -13.04 3.06
C ILE A 153 -15.43 -13.57 1.63
N GLN A 154 -14.29 -13.79 0.97
CA GLN A 154 -14.28 -14.37 -0.37
C GLN A 154 -14.76 -15.83 -0.37
N GLU A 155 -14.39 -16.62 0.63
CA GLU A 155 -14.88 -17.99 0.77
C GLU A 155 -16.39 -18.01 1.04
N ALA A 156 -16.91 -17.06 1.81
CA ALA A 156 -18.34 -16.89 2.04
C ALA A 156 -19.10 -16.41 0.78
N LEU A 157 -18.52 -15.51 -0.01
CA LEU A 157 -19.07 -15.04 -1.29
C LEU A 157 -19.08 -16.15 -2.34
N LEU A 158 -17.99 -16.90 -2.49
CA LEU A 158 -17.91 -18.05 -3.40
C LEU A 158 -18.86 -19.19 -3.01
N LYS A 159 -19.15 -19.35 -1.71
CA LYS A 159 -20.15 -20.29 -1.20
C LYS A 159 -21.58 -19.71 -1.20
N SER A 160 -21.76 -18.44 -1.55
CA SER A 160 -23.07 -17.81 -1.52
C SER A 160 -23.92 -18.24 -2.72
N PRO A 161 -25.24 -18.48 -2.54
CA PRO A 161 -26.14 -18.87 -3.62
C PRO A 161 -26.19 -17.87 -4.79
N PHE A 162 -25.80 -16.61 -4.56
CA PHE A 162 -25.82 -15.54 -5.55
C PHE A 162 -24.89 -15.75 -6.75
N LEU A 163 -23.88 -16.63 -6.64
CA LEU A 163 -22.99 -17.02 -7.74
C LEU A 163 -23.25 -18.44 -8.27
N ASN A 164 -24.15 -19.20 -7.62
CA ASN A 164 -24.49 -20.58 -7.98
C ASN A 164 -25.77 -20.67 -8.84
N ASP A 165 -26.34 -19.55 -9.26
CA ASP A 165 -27.42 -19.58 -10.24
C ASP A 165 -26.83 -19.83 -11.64
N ASP A 166 -26.81 -21.12 -11.97
CA ASP A 166 -26.63 -21.68 -13.31
C ASP A 166 -27.68 -21.08 -14.28
N GLY A 167 -27.38 -19.89 -14.81
CA GLY A 167 -28.28 -19.11 -15.64
C GLY A 167 -27.67 -18.68 -16.97
N LEU A 168 -27.01 -19.59 -17.71
CA LEU A 168 -26.69 -19.37 -19.12
C LEU A 168 -27.28 -20.51 -19.97
N PRO A 169 -28.48 -20.32 -20.57
CA PRO A 169 -29.14 -21.34 -21.35
C PRO A 169 -28.36 -21.61 -22.66
N ARG A 170 -28.33 -22.89 -23.03
CA ARG A 170 -27.69 -23.45 -24.23
C ARG A 170 -28.07 -22.71 -25.52
N MET A 171 -27.27 -21.74 -25.96
CA MET A 171 -27.29 -21.27 -27.36
C MET A 171 -26.36 -22.13 -28.23
N LYS A 172 -26.78 -23.37 -28.53
CA LYS A 172 -26.08 -24.25 -29.49
C LYS A 172 -26.99 -24.87 -30.56
N GLN A 173 -28.14 -24.26 -30.90
CA GLN A 173 -29.07 -24.88 -31.84
C GLN A 173 -29.83 -23.93 -32.81
N VAL A 174 -29.21 -22.85 -33.33
CA VAL A 174 -29.83 -22.05 -34.42
C VAL A 174 -28.83 -21.61 -35.52
N LEU A 175 -27.84 -22.45 -35.87
CA LEU A 175 -27.04 -22.24 -37.09
C LEU A 175 -27.00 -23.47 -38.01
N LYS A 176 -28.05 -24.29 -37.96
CA LYS A 176 -28.38 -25.25 -39.02
C LYS A 176 -29.87 -25.16 -39.32
N ALA A 177 -30.22 -24.14 -40.10
CA ALA A 177 -31.33 -24.15 -41.04
C ALA A 177 -30.85 -23.39 -42.28
#